data_AF-A0A350Y8B1-F1
#
_entry.id   AF-A0A350Y8B1-F1
#
_cell.length_a   1.000
_cell.length_b   1.000
_cell.length_c   1.000
_cell.angle_alpha   90.00
_cell.angle_beta   90.00
_cell.angle_gamma   90.00
#
_symmetry.space_group_name_H-M   'P 1'
#
loop_
_entity.id
_entity.type
_entity.pdbx_description
1 polymer ?
#
loop_
_entity_poly.entity_id
_entity_poly.type
_entity_poly.pdbx_seq_one_letter_code
_entity_poly.pdbx_strand_id
1 'polypeptide(L)'
;MTPEAIRTVSQLRREFYSLFAAAMKVPVKITTSNPSTGNLPMASWIDDRQRLNYVCVYVHTAPDELLPERPFILRVSVNKGAGIVGTKYWGKDCRGFNQSWQFELTLLPEEILDFSLWIVSLIESHHRGTVSLIPQPPHPLHSTIAESDNKLLGNEAWTQKAWQQSF
;
A
#
# COMPACT_ATOMS: atom_id res chain seq x y z
N MET A 1 -18.44 -1.12 -9.40
CA MET A 1 -17.63 0.07 -9.71
C MET A 1 -18.05 0.60 -11.06
N THR A 2 -18.13 1.92 -11.22
CA THR A 2 -18.32 2.54 -12.54
C THR A 2 -17.09 2.29 -13.44
N PRO A 3 -17.24 2.32 -14.79
CA PRO A 3 -16.12 2.22 -15.71
C PRO A 3 -15.03 3.28 -15.50
N GLU A 4 -15.45 4.49 -15.08
CA GLU A 4 -14.55 5.59 -14.75
C GLU A 4 -13.68 5.26 -13.53
N ALA A 5 -14.29 4.81 -12.42
CA ALA A 5 -13.54 4.40 -11.23
C ALA A 5 -12.52 3.29 -11.53
N ILE A 6 -12.88 2.34 -12.40
CA ILE A 6 -11.96 1.26 -12.85
C ILE A 6 -10.75 1.84 -13.59
N ARG A 7 -10.97 2.80 -14.51
CA ARG A 7 -9.88 3.46 -15.27
C ARG A 7 -8.97 4.23 -14.32
N THR A 8 -9.54 5.01 -13.41
CA THR A 8 -8.79 5.79 -12.42
C THR A 8 -7.92 4.90 -11.55
N VAL A 9 -8.47 3.82 -10.98
CA VAL A 9 -7.67 2.86 -10.18
C VAL A 9 -6.55 2.22 -10.98
N SER A 10 -6.82 1.85 -12.24
CA SER A 10 -5.83 1.20 -13.09
C SER A 10 -4.66 2.14 -13.41
N GLN A 11 -4.94 3.42 -13.65
CA GLN A 11 -3.93 4.45 -13.87
C GLN A 11 -3.12 4.71 -12.58
N LEU A 12 -3.80 4.96 -11.46
CA LEU A 12 -3.15 5.26 -10.19
C LEU A 12 -2.26 4.11 -9.72
N ARG A 13 -2.70 2.84 -9.87
CA ARG A 13 -1.86 1.66 -9.58
C ARG A 13 -0.56 1.67 -10.36
N ARG A 14 -0.66 1.89 -11.67
CA ARG A 14 0.52 1.88 -12.55
C ARG A 14 1.50 2.97 -12.14
N GLU A 15 1.02 4.19 -11.96
CA GLU A 15 1.85 5.33 -11.58
C GLU A 15 2.45 5.15 -10.17
N PHE A 16 1.64 4.75 -9.20
CA PHE A 16 2.09 4.46 -7.85
C PHE A 16 3.19 3.39 -7.82
N TYR A 17 3.00 2.25 -8.49
CA TYR A 17 4.02 1.19 -8.51
C TYR A 17 5.29 1.59 -9.26
N SER A 18 5.18 2.40 -10.33
CA SER A 18 6.33 2.94 -11.03
C SER A 18 7.14 3.89 -10.13
N LEU A 19 6.48 4.84 -9.44
CA LEU A 19 7.14 5.75 -8.49
C LEU A 19 7.75 4.99 -7.31
N PHE A 20 7.00 4.05 -6.75
CA PHE A 20 7.46 3.18 -5.67
C PHE A 20 8.72 2.41 -6.06
N ALA A 21 8.71 1.76 -7.23
CA ALA A 21 9.87 0.99 -7.71
C ALA A 21 11.08 1.88 -7.99
N ALA A 22 10.88 3.10 -8.51
CA ALA A 22 11.95 4.05 -8.75
C ALA A 22 12.58 4.60 -7.46
N ALA A 23 11.79 4.75 -6.40
CA ALA A 23 12.24 5.27 -5.12
C ALA A 23 12.89 4.20 -4.22
N MET A 24 12.52 2.93 -4.40
CA MET A 24 13.10 1.82 -3.64
C MET A 24 14.56 1.58 -4.01
N LYS A 25 15.42 1.41 -3.00
CA LYS A 25 16.86 1.12 -3.17
C LYS A 25 17.18 -0.36 -3.46
N VAL A 26 16.14 -1.18 -3.64
CA VAL A 26 16.25 -2.62 -3.89
C VAL A 26 15.44 -2.98 -5.14
N PRO A 27 15.79 -4.06 -5.85
CA PRO A 27 15.01 -4.50 -7.01
C PRO A 27 13.54 -4.77 -6.64
N VAL A 28 12.63 -4.07 -7.33
CA VAL A 28 11.19 -4.24 -7.18
C VAL A 28 10.63 -4.95 -8.42
N LYS A 29 9.87 -6.03 -8.19
CA LYS A 29 9.10 -6.73 -9.22
C LYS A 29 7.66 -6.25 -9.19
N ILE A 30 7.24 -5.58 -10.25
CA ILE A 30 5.86 -5.16 -10.47
C ILE A 30 5.13 -6.28 -11.22
N THR A 31 3.99 -6.70 -10.71
CA THR A 31 3.08 -7.63 -11.39
C THR A 31 1.83 -6.88 -11.78
N THR A 32 1.47 -6.96 -13.05
CA THR A 32 0.21 -6.44 -13.56
C THR A 32 -0.88 -7.50 -13.38
N SER A 33 -2.13 -7.07 -13.19
CA SER A 33 -3.27 -8.00 -13.13
C SER A 33 -3.29 -8.86 -14.39
N ASN A 34 -3.22 -10.17 -14.21
CA ASN A 34 -3.51 -11.12 -15.27
C ASN A 34 -4.90 -11.72 -15.00
N PRO A 35 -5.91 -11.46 -15.86
CA PRO A 35 -7.25 -12.02 -15.72
C PRO A 35 -7.24 -13.54 -15.55
N SER A 36 -6.30 -14.22 -16.19
CA SER A 36 -6.17 -15.67 -16.22
C SER A 36 -5.67 -16.27 -14.91
N THR A 37 -5.05 -15.49 -14.03
CA THR A 37 -4.49 -15.99 -12.76
C THR A 37 -5.18 -15.44 -11.53
N GLY A 38 -6.15 -14.52 -11.67
CA GLY A 38 -6.84 -13.87 -10.54
C GLY A 38 -5.92 -13.06 -9.62
N ASN A 39 -4.68 -12.81 -10.03
CA ASN A 39 -3.68 -12.16 -9.18
C ASN A 39 -3.90 -10.64 -9.18
N LEU A 40 -3.94 -10.06 -7.99
CA LEU A 40 -3.99 -8.62 -7.83
C LEU A 40 -2.68 -7.97 -8.31
N PRO A 41 -2.73 -6.81 -8.98
CA PRO A 41 -1.53 -6.03 -9.28
C PRO A 41 -0.80 -5.65 -8.00
N MET A 42 0.50 -5.89 -7.93
CA MET A 42 1.32 -5.54 -6.76
C MET A 42 2.75 -5.19 -7.16
N ALA A 43 3.45 -4.49 -6.26
CA ALA A 43 4.89 -4.35 -6.31
C ALA A 43 5.51 -5.15 -5.15
N SER A 44 6.55 -5.94 -5.45
CA SER A 44 7.14 -6.88 -4.48
C SER A 44 8.66 -6.82 -4.49
N TRP A 45 9.29 -7.06 -3.33
CA TRP A 45 10.75 -7.06 -3.17
C TRP A 45 11.20 -8.06 -2.12
N ILE A 46 12.48 -8.43 -2.15
CA ILE A 46 13.12 -9.29 -1.15
C ILE A 46 13.91 -8.40 -0.19
N ASP A 47 13.74 -8.60 1.12
CA ASP A 47 14.56 -7.91 2.13
C ASP A 47 15.90 -8.62 2.38
N ASP A 48 16.76 -8.00 3.20
CA ASP A 48 18.06 -8.53 3.64
C ASP A 48 17.97 -9.89 4.34
N ARG A 49 16.82 -10.17 4.96
CA ARG A 49 16.52 -11.46 5.62
C ARG A 49 15.94 -12.48 4.64
N GLN A 50 16.02 -12.22 3.34
CA GLN A 50 15.52 -13.07 2.27
C GLN A 50 13.99 -13.30 2.33
N ARG A 51 13.23 -12.35 2.88
CA ARG A 51 11.77 -12.45 2.98
C ARG A 51 11.10 -11.62 1.90
N LEU A 52 10.04 -12.17 1.33
CA LEU A 52 9.20 -11.50 0.35
C LEU A 52 8.30 -10.48 1.05
N ASN A 53 8.43 -9.23 0.59
CA ASN A 53 7.58 -8.12 0.95
C ASN A 53 6.80 -7.67 -0.29
N TYR A 54 5.64 -7.05 -0.08
CA TYR A 54 4.84 -6.53 -1.17
C TYR A 54 3.97 -5.36 -0.73
N VAL A 55 3.61 -4.53 -1.71
CA VAL A 55 2.64 -3.45 -1.59
C VAL A 55 1.54 -3.62 -2.63
N CYS A 56 0.30 -3.47 -2.17
CA CYS A 56 -0.91 -3.58 -2.97
C CYS A 56 -1.75 -2.31 -2.83
N VAL A 57 -2.31 -1.84 -3.93
CA VAL A 57 -3.34 -0.80 -3.96
C VAL A 57 -4.67 -1.45 -4.32
N TYR A 58 -5.67 -1.30 -3.46
CA TYR A 58 -7.01 -1.81 -3.71
C TYR A 58 -8.09 -0.80 -3.38
N VAL A 59 -9.30 -1.08 -3.84
CA VAL A 59 -10.47 -0.24 -3.64
C VAL A 59 -11.06 -0.57 -2.29
N HIS A 60 -11.16 0.43 -1.41
CA HIS A 60 -11.86 0.29 -0.14
C HIS A 60 -13.36 0.48 -0.33
N THR A 61 -13.74 1.60 -0.95
CA THR A 61 -15.11 1.90 -1.38
C THR A 61 -15.07 2.57 -2.74
N ALA A 62 -16.10 2.37 -3.56
CA ALA A 62 -16.22 3.04 -4.85
C ALA A 62 -17.68 3.12 -5.29
N PRO A 63 -18.04 4.15 -6.08
CA PRO A 63 -19.37 4.27 -6.66
C PRO A 63 -19.65 3.13 -7.64
N ASP A 64 -20.90 2.68 -7.68
CA ASP A 64 -21.40 1.68 -8.62
C ASP A 64 -22.83 2.04 -9.08
N GLU A 65 -23.40 1.22 -9.96
CA GLU A 65 -24.73 1.46 -10.54
C GLU A 65 -25.85 1.49 -9.50
N LEU A 66 -25.67 0.80 -8.37
CA LEU A 66 -26.66 0.74 -7.29
C LEU A 66 -26.47 1.88 -6.28
N LEU A 67 -25.23 2.30 -6.05
CA LEU A 67 -24.85 3.32 -5.09
C LEU A 67 -23.84 4.30 -5.72
N PRO A 68 -24.31 5.25 -6.54
CA PRO A 68 -23.45 6.20 -7.24
C PRO A 68 -22.83 7.23 -6.28
N GLU A 69 -23.47 7.49 -5.14
CA GLU A 69 -22.98 8.42 -4.12
C GLU A 69 -21.92 7.80 -3.18
N ARG A 70 -21.59 6.51 -3.35
CA ARG A 70 -20.60 5.88 -2.47
C ARG A 70 -19.24 6.58 -2.66
N PRO A 71 -18.56 6.99 -1.57
CA PRO A 71 -17.27 7.64 -1.67
C PRO A 71 -16.26 6.74 -2.37
N PHE A 72 -15.42 7.35 -3.20
CA PHE A 72 -14.34 6.65 -3.88
C PHE A 72 -13.08 6.72 -3.02
N ILE A 73 -12.76 5.62 -2.33
CA ILE A 73 -11.66 5.54 -1.37
C ILE A 73 -10.79 4.36 -1.73
N LEU A 74 -9.48 4.58 -1.71
CA LEU A 74 -8.46 3.57 -1.97
C LEU A 74 -7.78 3.16 -0.66
N ARG A 75 -7.10 2.02 -0.74
CA ARG A 75 -6.24 1.54 0.34
C ARG A 75 -4.94 1.02 -0.22
N VAL A 76 -3.84 1.49 0.36
CA VAL A 76 -2.50 0.97 0.13
C VAL A 76 -2.15 0.06 1.28
N SER A 77 -1.62 -1.12 0.98
CA SER A 77 -1.37 -2.16 1.96
C SER A 77 0.00 -2.76 1.76
N VAL A 78 0.78 -2.83 2.83
CA VAL A 78 2.11 -3.42 2.87
C VAL A 78 2.03 -4.70 3.69
N ASN A 79 2.46 -5.81 3.09
CA ASN A 79 2.54 -7.15 3.71
C ASN A 79 1.22 -7.73 4.29
N LYS A 80 0.08 -7.02 4.22
CA LYS A 80 -1.21 -7.57 4.66
C LYS A 80 -1.85 -8.46 3.61
N GLY A 81 -2.28 -9.65 4.04
CA GLY A 81 -2.89 -10.66 3.16
C GLY A 81 -1.88 -11.62 2.52
N ALA A 82 -0.72 -11.81 3.16
CA ALA A 82 0.44 -12.49 2.56
C ALA A 82 0.18 -13.96 2.18
N GLY A 83 -0.89 -14.56 2.71
CA GLY A 83 -1.33 -15.91 2.34
C GLY A 83 -1.94 -16.04 0.94
N ILE A 84 -2.27 -14.94 0.25
CA ILE A 84 -2.95 -14.96 -1.07
C ILE A 84 -1.93 -14.95 -2.23
N VAL A 85 -0.70 -14.52 -1.97
CA VAL A 85 0.34 -14.42 -3.00
C VAL A 85 0.90 -15.82 -3.25
N GLY A 86 0.60 -16.40 -4.42
CA GLY A 86 1.03 -17.76 -4.75
C GLY A 86 2.56 -17.96 -4.73
N THR A 87 2.99 -19.16 -4.42
CA THR A 87 4.39 -19.63 -4.33
C THR A 87 5.25 -19.43 -5.59
N LYS A 88 4.67 -18.96 -6.70
CA LYS A 88 5.36 -18.77 -7.99
C LYS A 88 6.29 -17.56 -8.03
N TYR A 89 6.30 -16.71 -7.01
CA TYR A 89 7.22 -15.57 -6.92
C TYR A 89 8.57 -15.92 -6.28
N TRP A 90 8.77 -17.18 -5.91
CA TRP A 90 9.95 -17.63 -5.17
C TRP A 90 11.14 -17.75 -6.12
N GLY A 91 12.07 -16.80 -6.04
CA GLY A 91 13.46 -17.10 -6.39
C GLY A 91 14.00 -18.19 -5.46
N LYS A 92 15.04 -18.91 -5.88
CA LYS A 92 15.61 -20.04 -5.12
C LYS A 92 16.02 -19.70 -3.68
N ASP A 93 16.20 -18.42 -3.35
CA ASP A 93 16.71 -17.95 -2.05
C ASP A 93 15.66 -17.30 -1.14
N CYS A 94 14.36 -17.30 -1.49
CA CYS A 94 13.32 -16.67 -0.67
C CYS A 94 12.87 -17.57 0.50
N ARG A 95 12.95 -17.06 1.75
CA ARG A 95 12.56 -17.76 3.00
C ARG A 95 11.07 -17.69 3.34
N GLY A 96 10.26 -17.10 2.47
CA GLY A 96 8.81 -16.94 2.66
C GLY A 96 8.40 -15.48 2.82
N PHE A 97 7.15 -15.26 3.24
CA PHE A 97 6.59 -13.92 3.40
C PHE A 97 7.12 -13.21 4.64
N ASN A 98 7.25 -11.88 4.54
CA ASN A 98 7.47 -11.07 5.71
C ASN A 98 6.18 -10.94 6.53
N GLN A 99 6.08 -11.75 7.58
CA GLN A 99 4.98 -11.73 8.55
C GLN A 99 5.30 -10.87 9.79
N SER A 100 6.50 -10.29 9.88
CA SER A 100 6.90 -9.57 11.10
C SER A 100 6.23 -8.20 11.23
N TRP A 101 5.66 -7.68 10.15
CA TRP A 101 4.96 -6.41 10.14
C TRP A 101 4.03 -6.28 8.93
N GLN A 102 3.01 -5.44 9.08
CA GLN A 102 2.09 -5.06 8.03
C GLN A 102 1.58 -3.64 8.29
N PHE A 103 1.15 -2.95 7.25
CA PHE A 103 0.62 -1.60 7.37
C PHE A 103 -0.43 -1.34 6.30
N GLU A 104 -1.48 -0.59 6.63
CA GLU A 104 -2.47 -0.10 5.68
C GLU A 104 -2.68 1.40 5.81
N LEU A 105 -2.80 2.07 4.67
CA LEU A 105 -3.21 3.46 4.59
C LEU A 105 -4.46 3.56 3.71
N THR A 106 -5.56 4.03 4.31
CA THR A 106 -6.80 4.33 3.60
C THR A 106 -6.82 5.81 3.25
N LEU A 107 -7.06 6.14 1.99
CA LEU A 107 -6.81 7.48 1.43
C LEU A 107 -7.69 7.76 0.22
N LEU A 108 -7.80 9.04 -0.16
CA LEU A 108 -8.50 9.44 -1.37
C LEU A 108 -7.65 9.21 -2.63
N PRO A 109 -8.25 8.93 -3.80
CA PRO A 109 -7.53 8.67 -5.05
C PRO A 109 -6.48 9.74 -5.41
N GLU A 110 -6.78 11.01 -5.17
CA GLU A 110 -5.90 12.14 -5.43
C GLU A 110 -4.69 12.21 -4.48
N GLU A 111 -4.74 11.59 -3.31
CA GLU A 111 -3.68 11.62 -2.31
C GLU A 111 -2.62 10.53 -2.54
N ILE A 112 -2.94 9.49 -3.32
CA ILE A 112 -2.14 8.24 -3.35
C ILE A 112 -0.71 8.43 -3.83
N LEU A 113 -0.51 9.29 -4.84
CA LEU A 113 0.81 9.49 -5.44
C LEU A 113 1.73 10.30 -4.52
N ASP A 114 1.17 11.22 -3.75
CA ASP A 114 1.91 12.01 -2.75
C ASP A 114 2.47 11.11 -1.65
N PHE A 115 1.71 10.07 -1.26
CA PHE A 115 2.13 9.08 -0.27
C PHE A 115 3.16 8.07 -0.78
N SER A 116 3.47 8.02 -2.08
CA SER A 116 4.40 7.02 -2.63
C SER A 116 5.77 7.03 -1.96
N LEU A 117 6.39 8.21 -1.87
CA LEU A 117 7.70 8.39 -1.22
C LEU A 117 7.61 8.20 0.30
N TRP A 118 6.51 8.65 0.92
CA TRP A 118 6.30 8.48 2.35
C TRP A 118 6.21 7.00 2.75
N ILE A 119 5.54 6.17 1.96
CA ILE A 119 5.47 4.72 2.17
C ILE A 119 6.85 4.06 2.03
N VAL A 120 7.66 4.51 1.07
CA VAL A 120 9.05 4.05 0.95
C VAL A 120 9.85 4.40 2.19
N SER A 121 9.75 5.65 2.69
CA SER A 121 10.40 6.06 3.94
C SER A 121 9.92 5.25 5.15
N LEU A 122 8.63 4.90 5.22
CA LEU A 122 8.08 4.02 6.25
C LEU A 122 8.71 2.63 6.19
N ILE A 123 8.80 2.03 5.00
CA ILE A 123 9.43 0.71 4.79
C ILE A 123 10.91 0.74 5.18
N GLU A 124 11.66 1.77 4.76
CA GLU A 124 13.07 1.92 5.10
C GLU A 124 13.27 2.10 6.61
N SER A 125 12.42 2.89 7.26
CA SER A 125 12.46 3.12 8.71
C SER A 125 12.20 1.82 9.49
N HIS A 126 11.22 1.03 9.05
CA HIS A 126 10.93 -0.27 9.64
C HIS A 126 12.10 -1.26 9.44
N HIS A 127 12.70 -1.28 8.24
CA HIS A 127 13.85 -2.12 7.94
C HIS A 127 15.07 -1.77 8.82
N ARG A 128 15.30 -0.48 9.09
CA ARG A 128 16.38 0.01 9.97
C ARG A 128 16.06 -0.05 11.46
N GLY A 129 14.84 -0.44 11.84
CA GLY A 129 14.38 -0.42 13.23
C GLY A 129 14.40 0.98 13.87
N THR A 130 14.36 2.05 13.07
CA THR A 130 14.49 3.44 13.55
C THR A 130 13.25 4.22 13.15
N VAL A 131 12.37 4.49 14.13
CA VAL A 131 11.10 5.22 13.91
C VAL A 131 11.35 6.72 13.68
N SER A 132 12.44 7.26 14.22
CA SER A 132 12.78 8.69 14.19
C SER A 132 13.09 9.28 12.81
N LEU A 133 13.01 8.47 11.74
CA LEU A 133 13.33 8.84 10.36
C LEU A 133 12.10 8.95 9.45
N ILE A 134 10.89 8.70 9.96
CA ILE A 134 9.69 8.80 9.14
C ILE A 134 9.36 10.30 8.95
N PRO A 135 9.37 10.83 7.71
CA PRO A 135 8.97 12.20 7.46
C PRO A 135 7.49 12.40 7.80
N GLN A 136 7.09 13.65 8.00
CA GLN A 136 5.68 13.98 8.17
C GLN A 136 4.86 13.47 6.97
N PRO A 137 3.65 12.92 7.19
CA PRO A 137 2.81 12.47 6.10
C PRO A 137 2.41 13.66 5.21
N PRO A 138 2.36 13.47 3.88
CA PRO A 138 2.02 14.53 2.94
C PRO A 138 0.60 15.08 3.12
N HIS A 139 -0.31 14.26 3.65
CA HIS A 139 -1.66 14.68 4.04
C HIS A 139 -1.91 14.34 5.52
N PRO A 140 -2.71 15.14 6.24
CA PRO A 140 -3.06 14.86 7.62
C PRO A 140 -3.70 13.47 7.79
N LEU A 141 -3.32 12.75 8.84
CA LEU A 141 -3.91 11.46 9.18
C LEU A 141 -5.03 11.64 10.22
N HIS A 142 -6.14 10.92 10.05
CA HIS A 142 -7.20 10.85 11.07
C HIS A 142 -6.67 10.06 12.26
N SER A 143 -6.52 10.73 13.41
CA SER A 143 -5.92 10.21 14.64
C SER A 143 -4.50 9.67 14.43
N THR A 144 -3.51 10.51 14.70
CA THR A 144 -2.15 10.05 14.98
C THR A 144 -2.21 9.10 16.18
N ILE A 145 -1.96 7.81 15.96
CA ILE A 145 -1.41 6.92 17.01
C ILE A 145 -0.01 7.45 17.48
N ALA A 146 0.45 8.58 16.93
CA ALA A 146 1.68 9.28 17.28
C ALA A 146 1.59 10.22 18.50
N GLU A 147 0.52 10.24 19.29
CA GLU A 147 0.54 10.99 20.57
C GLU A 147 0.93 10.14 21.79
N SER A 148 1.15 8.83 21.64
CA SER A 148 1.73 8.02 22.72
C SER A 148 3.11 7.52 22.32
N ASP A 149 4.13 8.10 22.95
CA ASP A 149 5.50 7.63 23.08
C ASP A 149 5.80 6.24 22.48
N ASN A 150 6.66 6.22 21.46
CA ASN A 150 7.34 5.03 20.96
C ASN A 150 6.48 3.86 20.44
N LYS A 151 5.16 4.04 20.26
CA LYS A 151 4.35 3.05 19.55
C LYS A 151 4.36 3.35 18.06
N LEU A 152 4.90 2.39 17.31
CA LEU A 152 4.72 2.20 15.87
C LEU A 152 3.36 2.75 15.44
N LEU A 153 3.32 3.51 14.34
CA LEU A 153 2.07 3.72 13.59
C LEU A 153 1.28 2.42 13.65
N GLY A 154 0.04 2.48 14.14
CA GLY A 154 -0.81 1.29 14.15
C GLY A 154 -0.80 0.68 12.75
N ASN A 155 -1.03 -0.62 12.66
CA ASN A 155 -0.99 -1.34 11.37
C ASN A 155 -2.02 -0.80 10.36
N GLU A 156 -2.83 0.18 10.73
CA GLU A 156 -3.84 0.84 9.91
C GLU A 156 -3.84 2.35 10.20
N ALA A 157 -3.94 3.14 9.13
CA ALA A 157 -4.05 4.59 9.14
C ALA A 157 -5.07 5.06 8.10
N TRP A 158 -5.65 6.23 8.33
CA TRP A 158 -6.57 6.90 7.41
C TRP A 158 -6.09 8.31 7.17
N THR A 159 -6.20 8.83 5.96
CA THR A 159 -6.11 10.28 5.76
C THR A 159 -7.36 10.94 6.36
N GLN A 160 -7.20 12.17 6.85
CA GLN A 160 -8.28 12.90 7.50
C GLN A 160 -9.50 13.05 6.57
N LYS A 161 -9.26 13.33 5.29
CA LYS A 161 -10.33 13.48 4.30
C LYS A 161 -11.01 12.14 3.99
N ALA A 162 -10.25 11.06 3.80
CA ALA A 162 -10.83 9.75 3.57
C ALA A 162 -11.71 9.29 4.74
N TRP A 163 -11.29 9.57 5.98
CA TRP A 163 -12.11 9.28 7.16
C TRP A 163 -13.43 10.07 7.14
N GLN A 164 -13.36 11.38 6.91
CA GLN A 164 -14.53 12.27 6.87
C GLN A 164 -15.53 11.93 5.75
N GLN A 165 -15.08 11.33 4.65
CA GLN A 165 -15.96 10.91 3.57
C GLN A 165 -16.55 9.51 3.78
N SER A 166 -16.01 8.74 4.72
CA SER A 166 -16.43 7.34 4.93
C SER A 166 -17.49 7.16 6.02
N PHE A 167 -17.76 8.20 6.83
CA PHE A 167 -18.70 8.23 7.96
C PHE A 167 -19.46 9.56 7.98
#